data_AF-A0A9P5CFQ9-F1
#
_entry.id   AF-A0A9P5CFQ9-F1
#
_cell.length_a   1.000
_cell.length_b   1.000
_cell.length_c   1.000
_cell.angle_alpha   90.00
_cell.angle_beta   90.00
_cell.angle_gamma   90.00
#
_symmetry.space_group_name_H-M   'P 1'
#
loop_
_entity.id
_entity.type
_entity.pdbx_description
1 polymer ?
#
loop_
_entity_poly.entity_id
_entity_poly.type
_entity_poly.pdbx_seq_one_letter_code
_entity_poly.pdbx_strand_id
1 'polypeptide(L)'
;MRSVLAYVLAMLGTGTTLEKPVGVPGLIFTEEYIDKVANHSASFHPNFSKNTVAGVQANGRLATADVDLFFSGSINLGRAAFEQALAFDPTGGLRAQFLDRLIIVEGNIAALLSATRITSNSSRFETTLAETMIFDKDALLSRIVSIGEGGLQAAQFAGEIAPPPLEPIVRNPIANTSSGFTFKIKEKAAQFNINFNNKNASANGLLATENVTVVSDGRNSTGRASLVNLFTRYNTSVPDLLQHDEFVIGQGNWVATEYIFQGTRNGTFTMVNGTEVAPNGAQYRARGMRFMRFNKDGLIDLFWQAADNDIFVNPLSLLNPLAVLNSVAPECIAQIPALFCCKCATHKTSHTARRYLKPDAAQRPKSQQSKAQAWLNCCRTIISTIEPIISISSQNGIRRSSASEFRLARRPGHLIRFVILFKEDRLVVIRFGRDHDRDCMLQDEVLYKIADRVKNFAVIYLCDIDEVPDFNAMYELYDPCSILFFFRNKHMMCDFGTGNNNKLNWVLEDKQELIDIIETIYRGAKKGRGLVVSPKDYSTRHRY
;
A
#
# COMPACT_ATOMS: atom_id res chain seq x y z
N MET A 1 14.21 13.29 -8.43
CA MET A 1 14.09 12.90 -9.85
C MET A 1 13.69 11.44 -10.07
N ARG A 2 14.30 10.43 -9.41
CA ARG A 2 13.91 9.00 -9.59
C ARG A 2 12.51 8.64 -9.05
N SER A 3 12.00 9.34 -8.03
CA SER A 3 10.69 9.05 -7.42
C SER A 3 9.51 9.47 -8.31
N VAL A 4 9.56 10.67 -8.90
CA VAL A 4 8.46 11.26 -9.67
C VAL A 4 8.11 10.44 -10.92
N LEU A 5 9.11 9.93 -11.64
CA LEU A 5 8.89 9.12 -12.85
C LEU A 5 8.33 7.73 -12.53
N ALA A 6 8.77 7.11 -11.44
CA ALA A 6 8.20 5.85 -10.95
C ALA A 6 6.73 6.04 -10.55
N TYR A 7 6.42 7.18 -9.94
CA TYR A 7 5.06 7.58 -9.53
C TYR A 7 4.12 7.80 -10.73
N VAL A 8 4.62 8.42 -11.79
CA VAL A 8 3.86 8.68 -13.02
C VAL A 8 3.61 7.40 -13.82
N LEU A 9 4.59 6.48 -13.83
CA LEU A 9 4.43 5.15 -14.43
C LEU A 9 3.42 4.28 -13.67
N ALA A 10 3.33 4.43 -12.35
CA ALA A 10 2.31 3.77 -11.52
C ALA A 10 0.88 4.27 -11.83
N MET A 11 0.72 5.55 -12.21
CA MET A 11 -0.58 6.14 -12.57
C MET A 11 -1.04 5.83 -14.00
N LEU A 12 -0.14 5.46 -14.92
CA LEU A 12 -0.44 5.25 -16.35
C LEU A 12 -0.90 3.83 -16.71
N GLY A 13 -1.18 2.97 -15.73
CA GLY A 13 -1.92 1.72 -15.94
C GLY A 13 -1.18 0.62 -16.71
N THR A 14 0.16 0.67 -16.82
CA THR A 14 0.92 -0.47 -17.36
C THR A 14 1.19 -1.51 -16.27
N GLY A 15 0.18 -2.27 -15.86
CA GLY A 15 0.35 -3.53 -15.10
C GLY A 15 1.33 -3.48 -13.92
N THR A 16 1.35 -2.39 -13.15
CA THR A 16 2.32 -2.21 -12.06
C THR A 16 1.75 -2.69 -10.73
N THR A 17 2.43 -3.68 -10.15
CA THR A 17 2.33 -4.11 -8.76
C THR A 17 2.28 -2.94 -7.78
N LEU A 18 1.41 -3.07 -6.77
CA LEU A 18 1.28 -2.20 -5.60
C LEU A 18 2.63 -1.66 -5.12
N GLU A 19 2.70 -0.34 -4.91
CA GLU A 19 3.87 0.29 -4.29
C GLU A 19 4.11 -0.35 -2.92
N LYS A 20 5.31 -0.92 -2.78
CA LYS A 20 5.76 -1.57 -1.55
C LYS A 20 5.80 -0.54 -0.42
N PRO A 21 5.41 -0.89 0.81
CA PRO A 21 5.80 -0.13 1.99
C PRO A 21 7.33 0.01 1.98
N VAL A 22 7.82 1.25 1.97
CA VAL A 22 9.23 1.54 2.18
C VAL A 22 9.47 1.39 3.68
N GLY A 23 9.73 0.16 4.12
CA GLY A 23 10.33 -0.05 5.44
C GLY A 23 11.67 0.68 5.46
N VAL A 24 11.92 1.47 6.50
CA VAL A 24 13.16 2.23 6.66
C VAL A 24 14.25 1.22 7.04
N PRO A 25 15.30 1.03 6.22
CA PRO A 25 16.36 0.07 6.53
C PRO A 25 17.07 0.43 7.84
N GLY A 26 17.32 -0.56 8.70
CA GLY A 26 18.10 -0.39 9.94
C GLY A 26 17.33 0.16 11.15
N LEU A 27 16.00 0.12 11.12
CA LEU A 27 15.17 0.64 12.21
C LEU A 27 14.93 -0.45 13.28
N ILE A 28 15.59 -0.30 14.43
CA ILE A 28 15.31 -1.10 15.63
C ILE A 28 14.10 -0.45 16.32
N PHE A 29 13.00 -1.18 16.43
CA PHE A 29 11.80 -0.73 17.14
C PHE A 29 11.97 -0.92 18.65
N THR A 30 12.88 -0.16 19.24
CA THR A 30 12.98 -0.08 20.70
C THR A 30 11.69 0.49 21.28
N GLU A 31 11.41 0.19 22.55
CA GLU A 31 10.28 0.77 23.27
C GLU A 31 10.33 2.31 23.22
N GLU A 32 11.51 2.90 23.42
CA GLU A 32 11.73 4.35 23.29
C GLU A 32 11.36 4.90 21.90
N TYR A 33 11.68 4.17 20.83
CA TYR A 33 11.31 4.58 19.48
C TYR A 33 9.79 4.51 19.27
N ILE A 34 9.16 3.41 19.71
CA ILE A 34 7.71 3.22 19.60
C ILE A 34 6.97 4.31 20.40
N ASP A 35 7.48 4.68 21.57
CA ASP A 35 6.94 5.78 22.39
C ASP A 35 7.07 7.13 21.67
N LYS A 36 8.19 7.38 20.98
CA LYS A 36 8.34 8.59 20.15
C LYS A 36 7.32 8.61 19.01
N VAL A 37 7.10 7.48 18.32
CA VAL A 37 6.08 7.35 17.28
C VAL A 37 4.67 7.62 17.85
N ALA A 38 4.36 7.06 19.01
CA ALA A 38 3.08 7.28 19.69
C ALA A 38 2.89 8.76 20.07
N ASN A 39 3.92 9.42 20.59
CA ASN A 39 3.87 10.83 20.96
C ASN A 39 3.76 11.76 19.74
N HIS A 40 4.53 11.49 18.68
CA HIS A 40 4.48 12.28 17.46
C HIS A 40 3.13 12.12 16.74
N SER A 41 2.65 10.89 16.55
CA SER A 41 1.32 10.63 15.95
C SER A 41 0.19 11.33 16.73
N ALA A 42 0.22 11.26 18.07
CA ALA A 42 -0.75 11.95 18.93
C ALA A 42 -0.65 13.48 18.92
N SER A 43 0.41 14.06 18.37
CA SER A 43 0.63 15.51 18.34
C SER A 43 0.02 16.19 17.11
N PHE A 44 -0.19 15.46 16.00
CA PHE A 44 -0.64 16.06 14.73
C PHE A 44 -2.01 16.73 14.82
N HIS A 45 -3.00 16.01 15.35
CA HIS A 45 -4.37 16.51 15.48
C HIS A 45 -4.52 17.68 16.46
N PRO A 46 -3.93 17.66 17.68
CA PRO A 46 -3.90 18.83 18.56
C PRO A 46 -3.24 20.05 17.94
N ASN A 47 -2.13 19.87 17.22
CA ASN A 47 -1.44 20.97 16.54
C ASN A 47 -2.28 21.58 15.41
N PHE A 48 -2.90 20.75 14.56
CA PHE A 48 -3.81 21.22 13.52
C PHE A 48 -5.02 21.96 14.12
N SER A 49 -5.62 21.39 15.17
CA SER A 49 -6.80 21.93 15.85
C SER A 49 -6.55 23.26 16.58
N LYS A 50 -5.30 23.73 16.66
CA LYS A 50 -5.00 25.12 17.09
C LYS A 50 -5.50 26.15 16.08
N ASN A 51 -5.70 25.79 14.80
CA ASN A 51 -6.12 26.70 13.73
C ASN A 51 -5.18 27.92 13.59
N THR A 52 -3.86 27.69 13.72
CA THR A 52 -2.83 28.74 13.61
C THR A 52 -1.68 28.29 12.73
N VAL A 53 -0.99 29.26 12.11
CA VAL A 53 0.25 29.02 11.36
C VAL A 53 1.30 28.29 12.21
N ALA A 54 1.42 28.64 13.50
CA ALA A 54 2.33 27.97 14.42
C ALA A 54 2.00 26.49 14.64
N GLY A 55 0.71 26.13 14.65
CA GLY A 55 0.24 24.74 14.70
C GLY A 55 0.60 23.96 13.43
N VAL A 56 0.39 24.55 12.25
CA VAL A 56 0.79 23.96 10.96
C VAL A 56 2.29 23.74 10.90
N GLN A 57 3.10 24.74 11.24
CA GLN A 57 4.56 24.63 11.30
C GLN A 57 5.04 23.60 12.34
N ALA A 58 4.30 23.42 13.44
CA ALA A 58 4.60 22.37 14.41
C ALA A 58 4.44 20.98 13.80
N ASN A 59 3.41 20.76 12.99
CA ASN A 59 3.26 19.51 12.23
C ASN A 59 4.34 19.36 11.16
N GLY A 60 4.69 20.43 10.44
CA GLY A 60 5.77 20.41 9.46
C GLY A 60 7.12 19.97 10.06
N ARG A 61 7.43 20.39 11.29
CA ARG A 61 8.64 19.95 12.03
C ARG A 61 8.63 18.47 12.41
N LEU A 62 7.46 17.85 12.51
CA LEU A 62 7.29 16.42 12.79
C LEU A 62 7.31 15.56 11.52
N ALA A 63 7.49 16.16 10.34
CA ALA A 63 7.55 15.46 9.06
C ALA A 63 8.94 15.54 8.44
N THR A 64 9.33 14.49 7.71
CA THR A 64 10.52 14.46 6.85
C THR A 64 10.42 15.51 5.74
N ALA A 65 11.55 15.88 5.14
CA ALA A 65 11.56 16.85 4.05
C ALA A 65 10.82 16.34 2.80
N ASP A 66 10.83 15.02 2.59
CA ASP A 66 10.30 14.28 1.44
C ASP A 66 9.03 13.47 1.78
N VAL A 67 8.27 13.89 2.80
CA VAL A 67 7.03 13.21 3.23
C VAL A 67 6.07 12.96 2.07
N ASP A 68 5.58 11.73 1.94
CA ASP A 68 4.59 11.31 0.96
C ASP A 68 3.16 11.45 1.52
N LEU A 69 2.27 12.10 0.78
CA LEU A 69 0.94 12.49 1.24
C LEU A 69 -0.12 11.90 0.33
N PHE A 70 -1.07 11.19 0.91
CA PHE A 70 -2.33 10.84 0.26
C PHE A 70 -3.49 11.35 1.12
N PHE A 71 -4.21 12.37 0.65
CA PHE A 71 -5.38 12.93 1.34
C PHE A 71 -6.62 12.78 0.46
N SER A 72 -7.47 11.80 0.79
CA SER A 72 -8.77 11.55 0.13
C SER A 72 -8.70 11.63 -1.41
N GLY A 73 -7.72 10.95 -2.01
CA GLY A 73 -7.49 10.91 -3.46
C GLY A 73 -6.42 11.87 -3.98
N SER A 74 -6.10 12.95 -3.25
CA SER A 74 -5.03 13.87 -3.63
C SER A 74 -3.68 13.36 -3.17
N ILE A 75 -2.70 13.38 -4.07
CA ILE A 75 -1.33 12.98 -3.76
C ILE A 75 -0.40 14.17 -3.88
N ASN A 76 0.47 14.34 -2.87
CA ASN A 76 1.49 15.38 -2.86
C ASN A 76 2.80 14.87 -2.23
N LEU A 77 3.90 15.56 -2.49
CA LEU A 77 5.22 15.19 -1.98
C LEU A 77 5.92 16.40 -1.32
N GLY A 78 6.53 16.15 -0.17
CA GLY A 78 7.42 17.05 0.52
C GLY A 78 6.75 17.92 1.57
N ARG A 79 7.57 18.40 2.51
CA ARG A 79 7.11 19.13 3.70
C ARG A 79 6.33 20.41 3.37
N ALA A 80 6.72 21.13 2.32
CA ALA A 80 6.01 22.34 1.91
C ALA A 80 4.56 22.03 1.45
N ALA A 81 4.39 20.97 0.67
CA ALA A 81 3.05 20.53 0.26
C ALA A 81 2.23 20.00 1.44
N PHE A 82 2.90 19.38 2.43
CA PHE A 82 2.27 18.96 3.68
C PHE A 82 1.73 20.14 4.48
N GLU A 83 2.57 21.16 4.73
CA GLU A 83 2.16 22.38 5.43
C GLU A 83 1.05 23.12 4.67
N GLN A 84 1.13 23.18 3.34
CA GLN A 84 0.10 23.79 2.51
C GLN A 84 -1.23 23.03 2.60
N ALA A 85 -1.21 21.69 2.59
CA ALA A 85 -2.42 20.89 2.70
C ALA A 85 -3.09 21.00 4.09
N LEU A 86 -2.30 21.33 5.13
CA LEU A 86 -2.80 21.63 6.47
C LEU A 86 -3.19 23.10 6.65
N ALA A 87 -2.90 23.97 5.68
CA ALA A 87 -3.21 25.39 5.79
C ALA A 87 -4.73 25.57 5.81
N PHE A 88 -5.23 26.07 6.94
CA PHE A 88 -6.63 26.35 7.16
C PHE A 88 -6.77 27.84 7.46
N ASP A 89 -7.66 28.52 6.73
CA ASP A 89 -8.01 29.91 7.01
C ASP A 89 -9.19 29.97 7.99
N PRO A 90 -8.98 30.39 9.24
CA PRO A 90 -10.05 30.50 10.24
C PRO A 90 -10.90 31.78 10.07
N THR A 91 -10.67 32.59 9.03
CA THR A 91 -11.49 33.79 8.77
C THR A 91 -12.99 33.43 8.64
N GLY A 92 -13.86 34.37 9.01
CA GLY A 92 -15.31 34.12 9.01
C GLY A 92 -15.83 33.26 10.17
N GLY A 93 -15.00 32.98 11.19
CA GLY A 93 -15.41 32.20 12.36
C GLY A 93 -15.45 30.68 12.12
N LEU A 94 -14.81 30.23 11.04
CA LEU A 94 -14.63 28.81 10.74
C LEU A 94 -13.59 28.22 11.69
N ARG A 95 -13.90 27.07 12.27
CA ARG A 95 -12.98 26.32 13.13
C ARG A 95 -12.97 24.87 12.72
N ALA A 96 -11.79 24.32 12.43
CA ALA A 96 -11.59 22.91 12.14
C ALA A 96 -10.88 22.20 13.30
N GLN A 97 -11.36 21.00 13.64
CA GLN A 97 -10.79 20.17 14.68
C GLN A 97 -10.73 18.72 14.20
N PHE A 98 -9.59 18.09 14.45
CA PHE A 98 -9.45 16.64 14.41
C PHE A 98 -9.34 16.14 15.84
N LEU A 99 -10.22 15.23 16.22
CA LEU A 99 -10.38 14.76 17.60
C LEU A 99 -10.13 13.25 17.64
N ASP A 100 -9.03 12.83 18.25
CA ASP A 100 -8.62 11.43 18.33
C ASP A 100 -9.64 10.56 19.06
N ARG A 101 -10.13 9.51 18.40
CA ARG A 101 -10.92 8.42 18.99
C ARG A 101 -10.06 7.21 19.31
N LEU A 102 -9.01 6.95 18.55
CA LEU A 102 -8.12 5.80 18.74
C LEU A 102 -6.79 6.07 18.03
N ILE A 103 -5.68 5.65 18.66
CA ILE A 103 -4.35 5.64 18.05
C ILE A 103 -3.75 4.27 18.34
N ILE A 104 -3.50 3.48 17.29
CA ILE A 104 -2.82 2.18 17.36
C ILE A 104 -1.40 2.38 16.86
N VAL A 105 -0.40 1.92 17.60
CA VAL A 105 1.00 1.99 17.19
C VAL A 105 1.60 0.58 17.15
N GLU A 106 2.23 0.24 16.03
CA GLU A 106 3.01 -0.99 15.86
C GLU A 106 4.29 -0.70 15.08
N GLY A 107 5.44 -0.77 15.76
CA GLY A 107 6.74 -0.43 15.16
C GLY A 107 6.80 1.06 14.75
N ASN A 108 7.02 1.32 13.46
CA ASN A 108 7.05 2.66 12.90
C ASN A 108 5.74 3.09 12.22
N ILE A 109 4.63 2.40 12.48
CA ILE A 109 3.33 2.70 11.88
C ILE A 109 2.36 3.09 12.98
N ALA A 110 1.63 4.18 12.77
CA ALA A 110 0.49 4.55 13.60
C ALA A 110 -0.79 4.56 12.74
N ALA A 111 -1.88 3.96 13.22
CA ALA A 111 -3.21 4.12 12.63
C ALA A 111 -4.08 4.94 13.59
N LEU A 112 -4.66 6.02 13.07
CA LEU A 112 -5.48 6.95 13.82
C LEU A 112 -6.92 6.88 13.31
N LEU A 113 -7.86 6.81 14.24
CA LEU A 113 -9.27 7.06 14.00
C LEU A 113 -9.63 8.36 14.72
N SER A 114 -10.16 9.34 14.00
CA SER A 114 -10.55 10.63 14.57
C SER A 114 -11.91 11.10 14.04
N ALA A 115 -12.52 12.02 14.76
CA ALA A 115 -13.64 12.80 14.26
C ALA A 115 -13.10 14.11 13.65
N THR A 116 -13.48 14.40 12.41
CA THR A 116 -13.32 15.73 11.82
C THR A 116 -14.55 16.53 12.13
N ARG A 117 -14.36 17.68 12.79
CA ARG A 117 -15.41 18.62 13.12
C ARG A 117 -15.05 19.98 12.54
N ILE A 118 -15.93 20.55 11.74
CA ILE A 118 -15.82 21.98 11.40
C ILE A 118 -17.11 22.69 11.78
N THR A 119 -16.92 23.83 12.43
CA THR A 119 -18.00 24.67 12.93
C THR A 119 -17.83 26.08 12.41
N SER A 120 -18.94 26.72 12.07
CA SER A 120 -19.08 28.14 11.77
C SER A 120 -20.24 28.72 12.59
N ASN A 121 -20.53 30.01 12.45
CA ASN A 121 -21.65 30.66 13.13
C ASN A 121 -23.03 30.10 12.71
N SER A 122 -23.17 29.56 11.49
CA SER A 122 -24.45 29.14 10.91
C SER A 122 -24.53 27.66 10.57
N SER A 123 -23.40 26.95 10.56
CA SER A 123 -23.31 25.58 10.03
C SER A 123 -22.26 24.78 10.79
N ARG A 124 -22.52 23.48 10.92
CA ARG A 124 -21.59 22.52 11.52
C ARG A 124 -21.55 21.26 10.68
N PHE A 125 -20.41 20.59 10.67
CA PHE A 125 -20.29 19.24 10.14
C PHE A 125 -19.43 18.38 11.06
N GLU A 126 -19.70 17.08 11.04
CA GLU A 126 -18.86 16.08 11.69
C GLU A 126 -18.85 14.78 10.87
N THR A 127 -17.65 14.26 10.63
CA THR A 127 -17.40 13.02 9.87
C THR A 127 -16.22 12.25 10.45
N THR A 128 -16.04 11.00 10.04
CA THR A 128 -14.86 10.19 10.39
C THR A 128 -13.66 10.58 9.53
N LEU A 129 -12.48 10.59 10.15
CA LEU A 129 -11.19 10.57 9.47
C LEU A 129 -10.39 9.38 9.98
N ALA A 130 -9.81 8.62 9.06
CA ALA A 130 -8.92 7.51 9.35
C ALA A 130 -7.57 7.76 8.69
N GLU A 131 -6.49 7.58 9.43
CA GLU A 131 -5.16 7.88 8.92
C GLU A 131 -4.15 6.79 9.24
N THR A 132 -3.32 6.43 8.26
CA THR A 132 -2.12 5.63 8.46
C THR A 132 -0.91 6.55 8.34
N MET A 133 -0.08 6.58 9.36
CA MET A 133 1.17 7.33 9.42
C MET A 133 2.36 6.37 9.48
N ILE A 134 3.38 6.59 8.66
CA ILE A 134 4.62 5.83 8.66
C ILE A 134 5.77 6.77 9.02
N PHE A 135 6.61 6.33 9.95
CA PHE A 135 7.70 7.13 10.49
C PHE A 135 9.07 6.61 10.06
N ASP A 136 10.02 7.54 9.93
CA ASP A 136 11.42 7.24 9.63
C ASP A 136 12.21 6.85 10.89
N LYS A 137 13.53 6.66 10.74
CA LYS A 137 14.43 6.27 11.84
C LYS A 137 14.50 7.27 12.98
N ASP A 138 14.16 8.53 12.74
CA ASP A 138 14.17 9.61 13.71
C ASP A 138 12.75 9.89 14.25
N ALA A 139 11.82 8.96 13.99
CA ALA A 139 10.39 9.07 14.28
C ALA A 139 9.72 10.27 13.61
N LEU A 140 10.23 10.75 12.48
CA LEU A 140 9.59 11.80 11.67
C LEU A 140 8.64 11.19 10.66
N LEU A 141 7.50 11.85 10.42
CA LEU A 141 6.49 11.39 9.46
C LEU A 141 7.08 11.36 8.04
N SER A 142 7.14 10.16 7.48
CA SER A 142 7.65 9.89 6.14
C SER A 142 6.53 9.63 5.13
N ARG A 143 5.38 9.15 5.60
CA ARG A 143 4.18 8.97 4.78
C ARG A 143 2.92 9.12 5.61
N ILE A 144 1.91 9.76 5.05
CA ILE A 144 0.56 9.78 5.61
C ILE A 144 -0.47 9.44 4.53
N VAL A 145 -1.38 8.54 4.88
CA VAL A 145 -2.58 8.23 4.12
C VAL A 145 -3.74 8.68 4.99
N SER A 146 -4.56 9.61 4.51
CA SER A 146 -5.74 10.14 5.19
C SER A 146 -6.98 9.83 4.36
N ILE A 147 -7.96 9.20 4.99
CA ILE A 147 -9.18 8.69 4.39
C ILE A 147 -10.36 9.26 5.17
N GLY A 148 -11.06 10.20 4.53
CA GLY A 148 -12.32 10.74 5.03
C GLY A 148 -13.53 10.18 4.29
N GLU A 149 -14.73 10.51 4.78
CA GLU A 149 -16.00 10.16 4.12
C GLU A 149 -16.45 11.35 3.25
N GLY A 150 -15.72 11.61 2.16
CA GLY A 150 -15.91 12.79 1.30
C GLY A 150 -17.34 12.97 0.79
N GLY A 151 -17.97 11.90 0.31
CA GLY A 151 -19.39 11.92 -0.10
C GLY A 151 -20.36 12.34 1.01
N LEU A 152 -20.17 11.83 2.24
CA LEU A 152 -20.97 12.23 3.39
C LEU A 152 -20.74 13.71 3.73
N GLN A 153 -19.48 14.14 3.71
CA GLN A 153 -19.12 15.53 3.95
C GLN A 153 -19.81 16.47 2.95
N ALA A 154 -19.78 16.14 1.66
CA ALA A 154 -20.44 16.92 0.62
C ALA A 154 -21.96 17.01 0.83
N ALA A 155 -22.61 15.89 1.14
CA ALA A 155 -24.06 15.84 1.39
C ALA A 155 -24.45 16.65 2.65
N GLN A 156 -23.63 16.65 3.70
CA GLN A 156 -23.84 17.47 4.90
C GLN A 156 -23.70 18.97 4.59
N PHE A 157 -22.68 19.36 3.81
CA PHE A 157 -22.49 20.75 3.39
C PHE A 157 -23.63 21.26 2.49
N ALA A 158 -24.17 20.39 1.65
CA ALA A 158 -25.33 20.70 0.81
C ALA A 158 -26.66 20.76 1.60
N GLY A 159 -26.67 20.36 2.87
CA GLY A 159 -27.89 20.29 3.69
C GLY A 159 -28.81 19.11 3.34
N GLU A 160 -28.34 18.17 2.53
CA GLU A 160 -29.09 16.97 2.12
C GLU A 160 -29.14 15.93 3.25
N ILE A 161 -28.11 15.93 4.10
CA ILE A 161 -28.01 15.06 5.27
C ILE A 161 -27.72 15.92 6.50
N ALA A 162 -28.50 15.73 7.56
CA ALA A 162 -28.24 16.43 8.82
C ALA A 162 -26.93 15.92 9.45
N PRO A 163 -26.06 16.83 9.94
CA PRO A 163 -24.87 16.42 10.68
C PRO A 163 -25.27 15.73 12.00
N PRO A 164 -24.50 14.72 12.46
CA PRO A 164 -24.80 14.07 13.72
C PRO A 164 -24.73 15.06 14.90
N PRO A 165 -25.37 14.74 16.04
CA PRO A 165 -25.18 15.51 17.28
C PRO A 165 -23.70 15.58 17.65
N LEU A 166 -23.26 16.75 18.15
CA LEU A 166 -21.90 16.89 18.65
C LEU A 166 -21.76 16.19 19.99
N GLU A 167 -21.09 15.05 19.98
CA GLU A 167 -20.75 14.33 21.21
C GLU A 167 -19.35 14.71 21.70
N PRO A 168 -19.09 14.63 23.01
CA PRO A 168 -17.73 14.64 23.53
C PRO A 168 -16.94 13.48 22.93
N ILE A 169 -15.83 13.79 22.26
CA ILE A 169 -14.94 12.78 21.69
C ILE A 169 -13.96 12.33 22.78
N VAL A 170 -14.04 11.06 23.17
CA VAL A 170 -13.15 10.43 24.14
C VAL A 170 -12.36 9.33 23.45
N ARG A 171 -11.07 9.20 23.81
CA ARG A 171 -10.24 8.10 23.31
C ARG A 171 -10.78 6.76 23.80
N ASN A 172 -10.93 5.83 22.86
CA ASN A 172 -11.26 4.45 23.16
C ASN A 172 -10.10 3.81 23.94
N PRO A 173 -10.39 3.08 25.02
CA PRO A 173 -9.36 2.34 25.74
C PRO A 173 -8.83 1.20 24.87
N ILE A 174 -7.51 0.99 24.94
CA ILE A 174 -6.84 -0.18 24.40
C ILE A 174 -6.55 -1.10 25.58
N ALA A 175 -7.19 -2.27 25.62
CA ALA A 175 -6.95 -3.23 26.68
C ALA A 175 -5.56 -3.86 26.52
N ASN A 176 -4.82 -3.99 27.61
CA ASN A 176 -3.56 -4.73 27.59
C ASN A 176 -3.87 -6.23 27.38
N THR A 177 -3.25 -6.84 26.37
CA THR A 177 -3.44 -8.25 26.03
C THR A 177 -2.08 -8.88 25.73
N SER A 178 -1.99 -10.21 25.73
CA SER A 178 -0.75 -10.88 25.35
C SER A 178 -0.46 -10.68 23.86
N SER A 179 0.82 -10.60 23.50
CA SER A 179 1.26 -10.53 22.10
C SER A 179 0.70 -11.66 21.23
N GLY A 180 0.55 -12.86 21.80
CA GLY A 180 -0.10 -14.00 21.14
C GLY A 180 -1.60 -13.80 20.87
N PHE A 181 -2.32 -13.11 21.77
CA PHE A 181 -3.71 -12.74 21.52
C PHE A 181 -3.80 -11.68 20.41
N THR A 182 -3.01 -10.61 20.50
CA THR A 182 -2.94 -9.54 19.49
C THR A 182 -2.60 -10.12 18.11
N PHE A 183 -1.66 -11.07 18.04
CA PHE A 183 -1.32 -11.76 16.80
C PHE A 183 -2.51 -12.51 16.19
N LYS A 184 -3.23 -13.30 17.00
CA LYS A 184 -4.40 -14.07 16.53
C LYS A 184 -5.53 -13.18 16.02
N ILE A 185 -5.81 -12.06 16.68
CA ILE A 185 -6.85 -11.14 16.21
C ILE A 185 -6.45 -10.41 14.93
N LYS A 186 -5.15 -10.15 14.70
CA LYS A 186 -4.66 -9.64 13.41
C LYS A 186 -4.87 -10.64 12.29
N GLU A 187 -4.62 -11.93 12.51
CA GLU A 187 -4.92 -12.97 11.53
C GLU A 187 -6.42 -13.03 11.19
N LYS A 188 -7.29 -12.88 12.20
CA LYS A 188 -8.74 -12.78 12.01
C LYS A 188 -9.15 -11.54 11.20
N ALA A 189 -8.56 -10.38 11.50
CA ALA A 189 -8.82 -9.14 10.76
C ALA A 189 -8.45 -9.26 9.27
N ALA A 190 -7.32 -9.92 8.95
CA ALA A 190 -6.89 -10.16 7.58
C ALA A 190 -7.83 -11.10 6.79
N GLN A 191 -8.70 -11.87 7.46
CA GLN A 191 -9.67 -12.74 6.77
C GLN A 191 -10.78 -11.96 6.04
N PHE A 192 -11.05 -10.70 6.41
CA PHE A 192 -12.20 -9.98 5.89
C PHE A 192 -12.15 -9.78 4.36
N ASN A 193 -10.99 -9.34 3.85
CA ASN A 193 -10.80 -9.16 2.41
C ASN A 193 -10.69 -10.49 1.68
N ILE A 194 -10.10 -11.52 2.31
CA ILE A 194 -10.03 -12.88 1.76
C ILE A 194 -11.43 -13.43 1.55
N ASN A 195 -12.29 -13.37 2.57
CA ASN A 195 -13.68 -13.83 2.50
C ASN A 195 -14.49 -13.01 1.49
N PHE A 196 -14.30 -11.69 1.45
CA PHE A 196 -14.94 -10.82 0.46
C PHE A 196 -14.58 -11.21 -0.98
N ASN A 197 -13.28 -11.37 -1.28
CA ASN A 197 -12.81 -11.73 -2.61
C ASN A 197 -13.25 -13.13 -3.03
N ASN A 198 -13.39 -14.06 -2.07
CA ASN A 198 -13.94 -15.40 -2.28
C ASN A 198 -15.48 -15.42 -2.41
N LYS A 199 -16.13 -14.25 -2.48
CA LYS A 199 -17.59 -14.09 -2.54
C LYS A 199 -18.32 -14.78 -1.38
N ASN A 200 -17.67 -14.85 -0.23
CA ASN A 200 -18.19 -15.47 1.01
C ASN A 200 -18.27 -14.43 2.14
N ALA A 201 -18.90 -13.28 1.87
CA ALA A 201 -19.05 -12.20 2.85
C ALA A 201 -19.79 -12.66 4.13
N SER A 202 -20.65 -13.69 4.04
CA SER A 202 -21.34 -14.27 5.19
C SER A 202 -20.38 -14.81 6.25
N ALA A 203 -19.20 -15.31 5.85
CA ALA A 203 -18.17 -15.77 6.79
C ALA A 203 -17.63 -14.64 7.67
N ASN A 204 -17.66 -13.38 7.20
CA ASN A 204 -17.24 -12.22 8.01
C ASN A 204 -18.16 -11.99 9.20
N GLY A 205 -19.45 -12.32 9.09
CA GLY A 205 -20.38 -12.23 10.21
C GLY A 205 -19.98 -13.13 11.38
N LEU A 206 -19.38 -14.30 11.11
CA LEU A 206 -18.94 -15.25 12.14
C LEU A 206 -17.69 -14.78 12.91
N LEU A 207 -16.97 -13.80 12.40
CA LEU A 207 -15.80 -13.19 13.06
C LEU A 207 -16.21 -12.14 14.11
N ALA A 208 -17.49 -11.82 14.21
CA ALA A 208 -18.05 -10.80 15.08
C ALA A 208 -19.04 -11.37 16.10
N THR A 209 -19.28 -10.64 17.19
CA THR A 209 -20.35 -10.93 18.14
C THR A 209 -21.72 -10.77 17.47
N GLU A 210 -22.76 -11.41 18.02
CA GLU A 210 -24.12 -11.31 17.48
C GLU A 210 -24.64 -9.87 17.48
N ASN A 211 -24.23 -9.08 18.47
CA ASN A 211 -24.60 -7.69 18.70
C ASN A 211 -23.49 -6.68 18.31
N VAL A 212 -22.60 -7.05 17.40
CA VAL A 212 -21.50 -6.17 16.94
C VAL A 212 -22.02 -4.79 16.55
N THR A 213 -21.37 -3.74 17.03
CA THR A 213 -21.66 -2.37 16.58
C THR A 213 -20.86 -2.09 15.32
N VAL A 214 -21.52 -1.63 14.28
CA VAL A 214 -20.95 -1.37 12.97
C VAL A 214 -21.11 0.12 12.65
N VAL A 215 -20.00 0.81 12.48
CA VAL A 215 -19.94 2.25 12.20
C VAL A 215 -19.37 2.46 10.80
N SER A 216 -20.13 3.10 9.92
CA SER A 216 -19.71 3.50 8.57
C SER A 216 -20.63 4.61 8.09
N ASP A 217 -20.09 5.54 7.29
CA ASP A 217 -20.84 6.60 6.63
C ASP A 217 -21.58 7.50 7.64
N GLY A 218 -20.92 7.75 8.78
CA GLY A 218 -21.50 8.50 9.90
C GLY A 218 -22.71 7.85 10.58
N ARG A 219 -22.98 6.56 10.32
CA ARG A 219 -24.11 5.81 10.86
C ARG A 219 -23.66 4.63 11.71
N ASN A 220 -24.40 4.40 12.79
CA ASN A 220 -24.25 3.22 13.64
C ASN A 220 -25.35 2.22 13.30
N SER A 221 -24.97 0.96 13.17
CA SER A 221 -25.88 -0.17 13.02
C SER A 221 -25.43 -1.31 13.91
N THR A 222 -26.33 -2.24 14.23
CA THR A 222 -26.03 -3.34 15.15
C THR A 222 -26.28 -4.68 14.48
N GLY A 223 -25.42 -5.64 14.78
CA GLY A 223 -25.58 -7.05 14.46
C GLY A 223 -24.82 -7.52 13.22
N ARG A 224 -24.63 -8.85 13.15
CA ARG A 224 -23.85 -9.51 12.08
C ARG A 224 -24.37 -9.23 10.69
N ALA A 225 -25.70 -9.11 10.52
CA ALA A 225 -26.30 -8.79 9.22
C ALA A 225 -25.85 -7.42 8.71
N SER A 226 -25.80 -6.42 9.60
CA SER A 226 -25.30 -5.08 9.28
C SER A 226 -23.84 -5.10 8.85
N LEU A 227 -23.01 -5.92 9.52
CA LEU A 227 -21.61 -6.12 9.14
C LEU A 227 -21.49 -6.77 7.74
N VAL A 228 -22.24 -7.84 7.47
CA VAL A 228 -22.22 -8.52 6.16
C VAL A 228 -22.68 -7.57 5.05
N ASN A 229 -23.68 -6.73 5.31
CA ASN A 229 -24.19 -5.75 4.35
C ASN A 229 -23.14 -4.73 3.91
N LEU A 230 -22.20 -4.34 4.78
CA LEU A 230 -21.08 -3.47 4.38
C LEU A 230 -20.22 -4.09 3.29
N PHE A 231 -20.07 -5.41 3.30
CA PHE A 231 -19.27 -6.14 2.30
C PHE A 231 -20.05 -6.46 1.03
N THR A 232 -21.38 -6.43 1.05
CA THR A 232 -22.18 -6.74 -0.14
C THR A 232 -22.76 -5.50 -0.83
N ARG A 233 -22.64 -4.30 -0.22
CA ARG A 233 -23.24 -3.06 -0.71
C ARG A 233 -22.85 -2.65 -2.14
N TYR A 234 -21.71 -3.13 -2.65
CA TYR A 234 -21.24 -2.81 -3.99
C TYR A 234 -21.42 -3.94 -5.01
N ASN A 235 -21.99 -5.09 -4.61
CA ASN A 235 -22.07 -6.26 -5.49
C ASN A 235 -22.87 -5.98 -6.78
N THR A 236 -23.85 -5.08 -6.72
CA THR A 236 -24.66 -4.70 -7.88
C THR A 236 -24.00 -3.60 -8.72
N SER A 237 -23.34 -2.64 -8.09
CA SER A 237 -22.74 -1.47 -8.76
C SER A 237 -21.34 -1.76 -9.33
N VAL A 238 -20.57 -2.61 -8.66
CA VAL A 238 -19.17 -2.98 -8.98
C VAL A 238 -18.99 -4.49 -8.75
N PRO A 239 -19.54 -5.36 -9.62
CA PRO A 239 -19.56 -6.82 -9.38
C PRO A 239 -18.18 -7.50 -9.35
N ASP A 240 -17.20 -6.90 -10.03
CA ASP A 240 -15.80 -7.32 -10.09
C ASP A 240 -14.93 -6.69 -9.00
N LEU A 241 -15.52 -6.00 -8.01
CA LEU A 241 -14.79 -5.38 -6.91
C LEU A 241 -13.91 -6.40 -6.18
N LEU A 242 -12.64 -6.04 -6.02
CA LEU A 242 -11.63 -6.76 -5.25
C LEU A 242 -11.06 -5.86 -4.16
N GLN A 243 -10.67 -6.45 -3.03
CA GLN A 243 -10.08 -5.76 -1.89
C GLN A 243 -8.75 -6.40 -1.48
N HIS A 244 -7.76 -5.59 -1.13
CA HIS A 244 -6.44 -6.05 -0.71
C HIS A 244 -5.95 -5.24 0.48
N ASP A 245 -5.52 -5.89 1.56
CA ASP A 245 -4.93 -5.21 2.70
C ASP A 245 -3.54 -4.65 2.35
N GLU A 246 -3.33 -3.37 2.65
CA GLU A 246 -2.01 -2.70 2.60
C GLU A 246 -1.30 -2.85 3.95
N PHE A 247 -2.05 -2.64 5.03
CA PHE A 247 -1.55 -2.75 6.40
C PHE A 247 -2.55 -3.48 7.28
N VAL A 248 -2.03 -4.32 8.17
CA VAL A 248 -2.77 -4.94 9.28
C VAL A 248 -1.92 -4.74 10.53
N ILE A 249 -2.30 -3.77 11.35
CA ILE A 249 -1.58 -3.42 12.58
C ILE A 249 -2.48 -3.61 13.80
N GLY A 250 -1.90 -4.00 14.94
CA GLY A 250 -2.66 -4.29 16.14
C GLY A 250 -1.94 -3.89 17.42
N GLN A 251 -2.72 -3.42 18.39
CA GLN A 251 -2.25 -3.07 19.71
C GLN A 251 -3.31 -3.48 20.72
N GLY A 252 -2.93 -4.31 21.69
CA GLY A 252 -3.88 -4.82 22.67
C GLY A 252 -5.00 -5.61 22.02
N ASN A 253 -6.23 -5.22 22.29
CA ASN A 253 -7.45 -5.80 21.73
C ASN A 253 -7.99 -5.11 20.47
N TRP A 254 -7.22 -4.21 19.87
CA TRP A 254 -7.61 -3.49 18.66
C TRP A 254 -6.74 -3.89 17.46
N VAL A 255 -7.36 -3.89 16.28
CA VAL A 255 -6.68 -4.04 14.99
C VAL A 255 -7.17 -2.97 14.03
N ALA A 256 -6.25 -2.31 13.35
CA ALA A 256 -6.55 -1.47 12.19
C ALA A 256 -6.09 -2.16 10.91
N THR A 257 -6.91 -2.04 9.87
CA THR A 257 -6.56 -2.49 8.52
C THR A 257 -6.75 -1.36 7.53
N GLU A 258 -5.69 -1.00 6.82
CA GLU A 258 -5.79 -0.19 5.60
C GLU A 258 -5.88 -1.15 4.41
N TYR A 259 -6.80 -0.89 3.49
CA TYR A 259 -7.00 -1.72 2.32
C TYR A 259 -7.27 -0.88 1.08
N ILE A 260 -6.96 -1.46 -0.07
CA ILE A 260 -7.28 -0.92 -1.38
C ILE A 260 -8.42 -1.72 -1.96
N PHE A 261 -9.37 -1.02 -2.55
CA PHE A 261 -10.46 -1.63 -3.29
C PHE A 261 -10.50 -1.11 -4.71
N GLN A 262 -10.71 -2.02 -5.66
CA GLN A 262 -10.65 -1.72 -7.08
C GLN A 262 -11.66 -2.56 -7.87
N GLY A 263 -12.27 -1.96 -8.88
CA GLY A 263 -13.27 -2.63 -9.71
C GLY A 263 -13.83 -1.72 -10.80
N THR A 264 -14.72 -2.27 -11.61
CA THR A 264 -15.32 -1.61 -12.77
C THR A 264 -16.79 -1.27 -12.49
N ARG A 265 -17.16 0.00 -12.65
CA ARG A 265 -18.52 0.45 -12.34
C ARG A 265 -19.52 0.18 -13.47
N ASN A 266 -19.96 -1.08 -13.50
CA ASN A 266 -20.88 -1.61 -14.50
C ASN A 266 -22.35 -1.57 -14.08
N GLY A 267 -22.66 -1.28 -12.81
CA GLY A 267 -24.03 -1.12 -12.32
C GLY A 267 -24.35 0.29 -11.82
N THR A 268 -25.63 0.51 -11.51
CA THR A 268 -26.10 1.74 -10.89
C THR A 268 -25.53 1.88 -9.49
N PHE A 269 -24.96 3.04 -9.19
CA PHE A 269 -24.42 3.36 -7.87
C PHE A 269 -25.38 4.30 -7.14
N THR A 270 -25.64 4.05 -5.87
CA THR A 270 -26.46 4.93 -5.03
C THR A 270 -25.56 5.71 -4.09
N MET A 271 -25.54 7.03 -4.25
CA MET A 271 -24.80 7.96 -3.39
C MET A 271 -25.35 7.96 -1.96
N VAL A 272 -24.59 8.53 -1.03
CA VAL A 272 -25.00 8.61 0.39
C VAL A 272 -26.31 9.38 0.58
N ASN A 273 -26.59 10.37 -0.28
CA ASN A 273 -27.84 11.14 -0.30
C ASN A 273 -29.02 10.41 -0.99
N GLY A 274 -28.83 9.19 -1.48
CA GLY A 274 -29.84 8.40 -2.20
C GLY A 274 -29.89 8.63 -3.71
N THR A 275 -29.09 9.54 -4.26
CA THR A 275 -29.05 9.78 -5.71
C THR A 275 -28.51 8.56 -6.44
N GLU A 276 -29.24 8.10 -7.46
CA GLU A 276 -28.81 7.02 -8.32
C GLU A 276 -27.98 7.54 -9.51
N VAL A 277 -26.83 6.92 -9.73
CA VAL A 277 -25.88 7.25 -10.79
C VAL A 277 -25.78 6.07 -11.75
N ALA A 278 -26.30 6.24 -12.98
CA ALA A 278 -26.29 5.23 -14.04
C ALA A 278 -24.87 4.77 -14.39
N PRO A 279 -24.60 3.48 -14.71
CA PRO A 279 -23.26 2.92 -14.95
C PRO A 279 -22.42 3.67 -16.00
N ASN A 280 -21.08 3.61 -15.87
CA ASN A 280 -20.15 4.27 -16.80
C ASN A 280 -19.01 3.37 -17.30
N GLY A 281 -18.87 2.15 -16.78
CA GLY A 281 -17.84 1.20 -17.20
C GLY A 281 -16.40 1.61 -16.88
N ALA A 282 -16.20 2.67 -16.08
CA ALA A 282 -14.87 3.11 -15.69
C ALA A 282 -14.29 2.21 -14.59
N GLN A 283 -12.96 2.05 -14.58
CA GLN A 283 -12.24 1.40 -13.51
C GLN A 283 -11.91 2.40 -12.40
N TYR A 284 -12.15 1.98 -11.17
CA TYR A 284 -11.90 2.77 -9.97
C TYR A 284 -10.94 2.03 -9.06
N ARG A 285 -10.10 2.79 -8.36
CA ARG A 285 -9.20 2.30 -7.32
C ARG A 285 -9.15 3.32 -6.20
N ALA A 286 -9.42 2.86 -4.99
CA ALA A 286 -9.53 3.72 -3.81
C ALA A 286 -8.98 3.02 -2.57
N ARG A 287 -8.84 3.78 -1.48
CA ARG A 287 -8.39 3.29 -0.18
C ARG A 287 -9.53 3.35 0.83
N GLY A 288 -9.55 2.38 1.73
CA GLY A 288 -10.41 2.37 2.90
C GLY A 288 -9.62 1.93 4.12
N MET A 289 -10.16 2.23 5.30
CA MET A 289 -9.60 1.78 6.57
C MET A 289 -10.69 1.21 7.47
N ARG A 290 -10.31 0.23 8.30
CA ARG A 290 -11.17 -0.35 9.32
C ARG A 290 -10.44 -0.37 10.66
N PHE A 291 -11.19 -0.17 11.73
CA PHE A 291 -10.76 -0.34 13.10
C PHE A 291 -11.70 -1.33 13.77
N MET A 292 -11.13 -2.38 14.35
CA MET A 292 -11.85 -3.51 14.91
C MET A 292 -11.44 -3.68 16.36
N ARG A 293 -12.41 -3.63 17.27
CA ARG A 293 -12.21 -4.01 18.66
C ARG A 293 -12.63 -5.45 18.85
N PHE A 294 -11.77 -6.21 19.51
CA PHE A 294 -12.02 -7.60 19.84
C PHE A 294 -12.35 -7.74 21.33
N ASN A 295 -13.35 -8.56 21.63
CA ASN A 295 -13.65 -8.99 22.98
C ASN A 295 -12.65 -10.08 23.44
N LYS A 296 -12.78 -10.54 24.68
CA LYS A 296 -11.90 -11.57 25.28
C LYS A 296 -11.91 -12.91 24.52
N ASP A 297 -12.98 -13.23 23.79
CA ASP A 297 -13.12 -14.46 23.00
C ASP A 297 -12.52 -14.30 21.59
N GLY A 298 -11.95 -13.13 21.30
CA GLY A 298 -11.41 -12.79 19.99
C GLY A 298 -12.49 -12.63 18.92
N LEU A 299 -13.70 -12.23 19.30
CA LEU A 299 -14.77 -11.82 18.39
C LEU A 299 -14.87 -10.30 18.34
N ILE A 300 -15.19 -9.75 17.17
CA ILE A 300 -15.34 -8.30 16.99
C ILE A 300 -16.64 -7.82 17.61
N ASP A 301 -16.56 -6.87 18.54
CA ASP A 301 -17.73 -6.23 19.15
C ASP A 301 -17.98 -4.81 18.65
N LEU A 302 -16.96 -4.17 18.07
CA LEU A 302 -17.04 -2.89 17.38
C LEU A 302 -16.23 -2.93 16.08
N PHE A 303 -16.89 -2.62 14.97
CA PHE A 303 -16.32 -2.55 13.63
C PHE A 303 -16.55 -1.13 13.08
N TRP A 304 -15.50 -0.36 12.92
CA TRP A 304 -15.56 0.99 12.35
C TRP A 304 -14.90 0.98 10.98
N GLN A 305 -15.55 1.55 9.97
CA GLN A 305 -15.00 1.69 8.63
C GLN A 305 -15.04 3.16 8.19
N ALA A 306 -13.94 3.61 7.62
CA ALA A 306 -13.83 4.88 6.91
C ALA A 306 -13.44 4.57 5.46
N ALA A 307 -14.24 5.04 4.52
CA ALA A 307 -13.96 4.96 3.09
C ALA A 307 -14.71 6.08 2.39
N ASP A 308 -14.12 6.61 1.31
CA ASP A 308 -14.85 7.51 0.43
C ASP A 308 -15.66 6.69 -0.57
N ASN A 309 -16.96 6.59 -0.32
CA ASN A 309 -17.84 5.74 -1.13
C ASN A 309 -18.19 6.39 -2.47
N ASP A 310 -18.26 7.71 -2.51
CA ASP A 310 -18.67 8.46 -3.71
C ASP A 310 -17.54 8.58 -4.74
N ILE A 311 -16.38 7.96 -4.44
CA ILE A 311 -15.27 7.80 -5.39
C ILE A 311 -15.70 7.15 -6.70
N PHE A 312 -16.74 6.31 -6.68
CA PHE A 312 -17.31 5.67 -7.87
C PHE A 312 -18.16 6.62 -8.74
N VAL A 313 -18.49 7.81 -8.25
CA VAL A 313 -19.29 8.81 -8.97
C VAL A 313 -18.39 9.86 -9.61
N ASN A 314 -17.49 10.41 -8.83
CA ASN A 314 -16.51 11.37 -9.30
C ASN A 314 -15.16 10.99 -8.72
N PRO A 315 -14.25 10.41 -9.52
CA PRO A 315 -12.90 10.19 -9.06
C PRO A 315 -12.25 11.57 -8.99
N LEU A 316 -12.43 12.29 -7.88
CA LEU A 316 -11.56 13.39 -7.49
C LEU A 316 -10.15 12.79 -7.36
N SER A 317 -9.45 12.61 -8.50
CA SER A 317 -8.10 12.05 -8.71
C SER A 317 -7.91 10.91 -9.75
N LEU A 318 -8.72 10.81 -10.80
CA LEU A 318 -8.14 10.42 -12.11
C LEU A 318 -7.72 11.68 -12.88
N LEU A 319 -6.90 12.51 -12.22
CA LEU A 319 -6.26 13.67 -12.83
C LEU A 319 -5.30 13.16 -13.90
N ASN A 320 -5.43 13.75 -15.09
CA ASN A 320 -4.53 13.57 -16.21
C ASN A 320 -3.06 13.46 -15.73
N PRO A 321 -2.33 12.37 -16.02
CA PRO A 321 -0.94 12.16 -15.59
C PRO A 321 -0.02 13.33 -15.94
N LEU A 322 -0.32 14.06 -17.03
CA LEU A 322 0.37 15.30 -17.42
C LEU A 322 0.13 16.46 -16.45
N ALA A 323 -1.06 16.59 -15.86
CA ALA A 323 -1.37 17.62 -14.89
C ALA A 323 -0.64 17.38 -13.56
N VAL A 324 -0.52 16.12 -13.14
CA VAL A 324 0.28 15.73 -11.96
C VAL A 324 1.78 15.88 -12.22
N LEU A 325 2.26 15.54 -13.43
CA LEU A 325 3.66 15.79 -13.79
C LEU A 325 4.00 17.29 -13.75
N ASN A 326 3.07 18.14 -14.19
CA ASN A 326 3.23 19.60 -14.22
C ASN A 326 3.23 20.23 -12.82
N SER A 327 2.50 19.65 -11.85
CA SER A 327 2.52 20.12 -10.46
C SER A 327 3.72 19.59 -9.65
N VAL A 328 4.19 18.38 -9.95
CA VAL A 328 5.23 17.69 -9.14
C VAL A 328 6.65 17.94 -9.68
N ALA A 329 6.82 18.24 -10.96
CA ALA A 329 8.12 18.52 -11.57
C ALA A 329 8.01 19.44 -12.81
N PRO A 330 7.66 20.73 -12.65
CA PRO A 330 7.52 21.68 -13.76
C PRO A 330 8.80 21.82 -14.59
N GLU A 331 9.97 21.67 -13.97
CA GLU A 331 11.29 21.74 -14.63
C GLU A 331 11.58 20.53 -15.52
N CYS A 332 10.99 19.36 -15.22
CA CYS A 332 11.12 18.18 -16.08
C CYS A 332 10.35 18.34 -17.40
N ILE A 333 9.27 19.13 -17.41
CA ILE A 333 8.55 19.49 -18.65
C ILE A 333 9.35 20.52 -19.47
N ALA A 334 10.02 21.46 -18.80
CA ALA A 334 10.88 22.44 -19.46
C ALA A 334 12.12 21.81 -20.14
N GLN A 335 12.53 20.61 -19.71
CA GLN A 335 13.65 19.85 -20.27
C GLN A 335 13.23 18.84 -21.35
N ILE A 336 11.93 18.67 -21.61
CA ILE A 336 11.47 17.97 -22.81
C ILE A 336 11.84 18.85 -23.99
N PRO A 337 12.65 18.39 -24.96
CA PRO A 337 13.01 19.20 -26.11
C PRO A 337 11.74 19.73 -26.76
N ALA A 338 11.74 21.01 -27.15
CA ALA A 338 10.68 21.65 -27.93
C ALA A 338 10.60 21.05 -29.34
N LEU A 339 10.24 19.76 -29.42
CA LEU A 339 10.18 18.95 -30.63
C LEU A 339 8.76 18.43 -30.86
N PHE A 340 7.73 19.13 -30.38
CA PHE A 340 6.34 18.94 -30.84
C PHE A 340 5.52 20.24 -30.88
N CYS A 341 6.18 21.38 -31.09
CA CYS A 341 5.49 22.61 -31.47
C CYS A 341 5.94 23.03 -32.88
N CYS A 342 5.41 22.36 -33.91
CA CYS A 342 5.15 22.95 -35.24
C CYS A 342 4.62 21.89 -36.22
N LYS A 343 3.29 21.91 -36.43
CA LYS A 343 2.51 21.59 -37.65
C LYS A 343 1.16 20.94 -37.26
N CYS A 344 0.30 21.74 -36.65
CA CYS A 344 -1.16 21.58 -36.70
C CYS A 344 -1.92 22.81 -36.18
N ALA A 345 -1.24 23.82 -35.61
CA ALA A 345 -1.87 25.03 -35.10
C ALA A 345 -1.37 26.29 -35.83
N THR A 346 -1.56 26.36 -37.14
CA THR A 346 -1.58 27.63 -37.87
C THR A 346 -2.63 27.58 -38.99
N HIS A 347 -3.89 27.74 -38.61
CA HIS A 347 -4.78 28.61 -39.39
C HIS A 347 -5.67 29.41 -38.44
N LYS A 348 -5.31 30.69 -38.27
CA LYS A 348 -6.24 31.76 -37.93
C LYS A 348 -7.42 31.69 -38.92
N THR A 349 -8.65 31.86 -38.45
CA THR A 349 -9.37 33.14 -38.58
C THR A 349 -10.77 33.10 -37.96
N SER A 350 -11.09 34.25 -37.36
CA SER A 350 -12.36 34.76 -36.90
C SER A 350 -13.52 34.71 -37.92
N HIS A 351 -14.74 34.71 -37.37
CA HIS A 351 -16.00 35.24 -37.92
C HIS A 351 -16.26 35.12 -39.43
N THR A 352 -17.18 34.23 -39.84
CA THR A 352 -18.41 34.56 -40.61
C THR A 352 -19.21 33.30 -40.99
N ALA A 353 -20.52 33.52 -41.18
CA ALA A 353 -21.46 32.77 -42.02
C ALA A 353 -22.19 31.53 -41.47
N ARG A 354 -23.47 31.80 -41.14
CA ARG A 354 -24.64 30.92 -41.26
C ARG A 354 -24.64 30.11 -42.57
N ARG A 355 -25.01 28.83 -42.52
CA ARG A 355 -26.20 28.19 -43.16
C ARG A 355 -26.03 26.67 -43.29
N TYR A 356 -27.18 26.00 -43.35
CA TYR A 356 -27.48 24.61 -43.74
C TYR A 356 -27.55 23.53 -42.64
N LEU A 357 -28.77 23.43 -42.08
CA LEU A 357 -29.70 22.27 -42.06
C LEU A 357 -29.15 20.84 -42.32
N LYS A 358 -29.56 19.93 -41.41
CA LYS A 358 -29.72 18.43 -41.40
C LYS A 358 -29.87 17.69 -42.77
N PRO A 359 -30.02 16.33 -42.80
CA PRO A 359 -29.34 15.19 -42.13
C PRO A 359 -28.92 14.08 -43.17
N ASP A 360 -28.12 13.07 -42.80
CA ASP A 360 -28.30 11.64 -43.13
C ASP A 360 -27.04 10.75 -43.13
N ALA A 361 -27.33 9.50 -42.74
CA ALA A 361 -26.65 8.22 -42.68
C ALA A 361 -25.30 7.93 -43.39
N ALA A 362 -24.53 7.10 -42.67
CA ALA A 362 -23.70 5.98 -43.13
C ALA A 362 -22.39 6.28 -43.88
N GLN A 363 -21.27 6.25 -43.13
CA GLN A 363 -20.04 5.50 -43.49
C GLN A 363 -19.02 5.59 -42.32
N ARG A 364 -18.68 4.46 -41.69
CA ARG A 364 -17.43 4.32 -40.91
C ARG A 364 -16.29 4.00 -41.89
N PRO A 365 -15.11 4.64 -41.77
CA PRO A 365 -13.89 3.84 -41.88
C PRO A 365 -12.71 4.26 -40.97
N LYS A 366 -12.08 3.23 -40.38
CA LYS A 366 -10.62 3.03 -40.18
C LYS A 366 -9.72 4.23 -39.80
N SER A 367 -9.93 4.87 -38.65
CA SER A 367 -8.95 5.87 -38.13
C SER A 367 -8.59 5.77 -36.64
N GLN A 368 -9.05 4.74 -35.92
CA GLN A 368 -8.69 4.53 -34.51
C GLN A 368 -7.53 3.54 -34.28
N GLN A 369 -7.29 2.59 -35.19
CA GLN A 369 -6.16 1.64 -35.07
C GLN A 369 -4.79 2.26 -35.38
N SER A 370 -4.72 3.31 -36.21
CA SER A 370 -3.44 3.97 -36.53
C SER A 370 -2.94 4.92 -35.44
N LYS A 371 -3.85 5.52 -34.65
CA LYS A 371 -3.48 6.46 -33.57
C LYS A 371 -2.93 5.75 -32.33
N ALA A 372 -3.49 4.59 -31.98
CA ALA A 372 -2.98 3.77 -30.88
C ALA A 372 -1.59 3.18 -31.20
N GLN A 373 -1.36 2.75 -32.45
CA GLN A 373 -0.07 2.23 -32.89
C GLN A 373 0.99 3.34 -33.01
N ALA A 374 0.61 4.54 -33.47
CA ALA A 374 1.48 5.72 -33.47
C ALA A 374 1.85 6.16 -32.05
N TRP A 375 0.94 6.07 -31.09
CA TRP A 375 1.18 6.38 -29.68
C TRP A 375 2.15 5.36 -29.03
N LEU A 376 1.95 4.06 -29.26
CA LEU A 376 2.86 3.01 -28.79
C LEU A 376 4.28 3.12 -29.39
N ASN A 377 4.39 3.48 -30.68
CA ASN A 377 5.68 3.72 -31.33
C ASN A 377 6.36 4.99 -30.81
N CYS A 378 5.59 6.02 -30.43
CA CYS A 378 6.09 7.24 -29.79
C CYS A 378 6.66 6.95 -28.39
N CYS A 379 5.95 6.17 -27.57
CA CYS A 379 6.42 5.75 -26.24
C CYS A 379 7.69 4.89 -26.31
N ARG A 380 7.79 3.97 -27.27
CA ARG A 380 9.02 3.15 -27.48
C ARG A 380 10.22 3.98 -27.90
N THR A 381 10.01 5.01 -28.73
CA THR A 381 11.08 5.89 -29.20
C THR A 381 11.58 6.80 -28.06
N ILE A 382 10.67 7.35 -27.23
CA ILE A 382 11.03 8.15 -26.04
C ILE A 382 11.87 7.36 -25.04
N ILE A 383 11.54 6.08 -24.82
CA ILE A 383 12.32 5.19 -23.94
C ILE A 383 13.73 4.93 -24.51
N SER A 384 13.86 4.72 -25.84
CA SER A 384 15.16 4.47 -26.48
C SER A 384 16.11 5.68 -26.54
N THR A 385 15.59 6.91 -26.47
CA THR A 385 16.41 8.13 -26.58
C THR A 385 16.93 8.63 -25.23
N ILE A 386 16.37 8.18 -24.11
CA ILE A 386 16.74 8.63 -22.75
C ILE A 386 17.85 7.76 -22.12
N GLU A 387 17.98 6.48 -22.51
CA GLU A 387 19.01 5.58 -21.99
C GLU A 387 20.48 6.04 -22.21
N PRO A 388 20.86 6.69 -23.33
CA PRO A 388 22.26 7.11 -23.54
C PRO A 388 22.68 8.40 -22.81
N ILE A 389 21.73 9.24 -22.36
CA ILE A 389 22.04 10.58 -21.82
C ILE A 389 22.59 10.52 -20.37
N ILE A 390 22.49 9.36 -19.71
CA ILE A 390 22.97 9.15 -18.33
C ILE A 390 24.50 8.90 -18.26
N SER A 391 25.22 8.85 -19.39
CA SER A 391 26.65 8.49 -19.43
C SER A 391 27.65 9.64 -19.21
N ILE A 392 27.24 10.90 -19.02
CA ILE A 392 28.18 12.03 -18.97
C ILE A 392 27.94 12.91 -17.74
N SER A 393 28.30 12.44 -16.54
CA SER A 393 28.77 13.31 -15.44
C SER A 393 29.35 12.50 -14.27
N SER A 394 30.58 12.00 -14.40
CA SER A 394 31.46 11.75 -13.24
C SER A 394 32.92 11.55 -13.66
N GLN A 395 33.60 12.62 -14.08
CA GLN A 395 35.05 12.68 -13.98
C GLN A 395 35.41 13.43 -12.69
N ASN A 396 35.81 12.68 -11.66
CA ASN A 396 37.03 12.88 -10.87
C ASN A 396 37.11 11.85 -9.72
N GLY A 397 38.29 11.22 -9.59
CA GLY A 397 38.57 9.93 -8.91
C GLY A 397 38.12 9.81 -7.45
N ILE A 398 37.81 8.60 -6.97
CA ILE A 398 38.75 7.51 -6.67
C ILE A 398 38.16 6.15 -7.10
N ARG A 399 38.99 5.31 -7.74
CA ARG A 399 38.65 3.95 -8.20
C ARG A 399 38.15 3.04 -7.06
N ARG A 400 36.86 2.68 -7.07
CA ARG A 400 36.37 1.36 -6.65
C ARG A 400 35.38 0.86 -7.72
N SER A 401 35.58 -0.37 -8.15
CA SER A 401 35.03 -1.01 -9.33
C SER A 401 33.50 -0.91 -9.45
N SER A 402 33.07 -0.61 -10.67
CA SER A 402 31.71 -0.54 -11.17
C SER A 402 30.95 -1.88 -11.08
N ALA A 403 29.85 -1.88 -10.34
CA ALA A 403 28.68 -2.74 -10.58
C ALA A 403 27.49 -2.09 -9.87
N SER A 404 26.85 -1.14 -10.56
CA SER A 404 25.55 -0.60 -10.18
C SER A 404 24.50 -1.70 -10.29
N GLU A 405 23.69 -1.87 -9.24
CA GLU A 405 22.48 -2.72 -9.14
C GLU A 405 22.64 -4.07 -8.43
N PHE A 406 23.33 -4.07 -7.28
CA PHE A 406 23.21 -5.11 -6.25
C PHE A 406 22.57 -4.58 -4.97
N ARG A 407 21.32 -4.95 -4.69
CA ARG A 407 20.69 -4.77 -3.36
C ARG A 407 20.16 -6.11 -2.88
N LEU A 408 21.09 -6.93 -2.41
CA LEU A 408 20.84 -8.05 -1.53
C LEU A 408 20.21 -7.46 -0.25
N ALA A 409 18.90 -7.60 -0.08
CA ALA A 409 18.16 -6.85 0.93
C ALA A 409 18.28 -7.52 2.31
N ARG A 410 19.16 -7.02 3.19
CA ARG A 410 19.05 -7.23 4.64
C ARG A 410 17.71 -6.66 5.12
N ARG A 411 16.89 -7.45 5.80
CA ARG A 411 15.60 -6.99 6.34
C ARG A 411 15.32 -7.53 7.74
N PRO A 412 14.76 -6.72 8.65
CA PRO A 412 14.38 -7.14 10.01
C PRO A 412 13.22 -8.16 10.03
N GLY A 413 13.00 -8.84 11.16
CA GLY A 413 12.22 -10.08 11.25
C GLY A 413 10.75 -10.04 10.86
N HIS A 414 10.08 -8.91 11.11
CA HIS A 414 8.71 -8.69 10.67
C HIS A 414 8.62 -8.74 9.12
N LEU A 415 9.65 -8.27 8.42
CA LEU A 415 9.71 -8.22 6.96
C LEU A 415 9.87 -9.61 6.32
N ILE A 416 10.46 -10.58 7.00
CA ILE A 416 10.50 -11.98 6.55
C ILE A 416 9.11 -12.59 6.58
N ARG A 417 8.34 -12.33 7.64
CA ARG A 417 6.94 -12.77 7.74
C ARG A 417 6.07 -12.14 6.64
N PHE A 418 6.25 -10.85 6.35
CA PHE A 418 5.57 -10.17 5.23
C PHE A 418 6.04 -10.65 3.84
N VAL A 419 7.31 -10.97 3.65
CA VAL A 419 7.83 -11.47 2.37
C VAL A 419 7.28 -12.87 2.05
N ILE A 420 7.12 -13.73 3.05
CA ILE A 420 6.53 -15.08 2.93
C ILE A 420 5.03 -15.01 2.60
N LEU A 421 4.32 -13.98 3.10
CA LEU A 421 2.88 -13.78 2.92
C LEU A 421 2.50 -13.18 1.56
N PHE A 422 3.34 -12.34 0.94
CA PHE A 422 2.93 -11.48 -0.18
C PHE A 422 3.40 -11.90 -1.59
N LYS A 423 4.17 -12.98 -1.74
CA LYS A 423 4.62 -13.46 -3.08
C LYS A 423 3.72 -14.60 -3.57
N GLU A 424 2.64 -14.25 -4.26
CA GLU A 424 1.66 -15.23 -4.75
C GLU A 424 2.17 -16.07 -5.93
N ASP A 425 3.18 -15.61 -6.68
CA ASP A 425 3.63 -16.27 -7.93
C ASP A 425 5.12 -16.61 -8.01
N ARG A 426 5.91 -16.36 -6.96
CA ARG A 426 7.35 -16.67 -6.96
C ARG A 426 7.78 -17.38 -5.68
N LEU A 427 8.77 -18.25 -5.82
CA LEU A 427 9.43 -18.88 -4.68
C LEU A 427 10.24 -17.85 -3.90
N VAL A 428 10.06 -17.80 -2.60
CA VAL A 428 10.86 -16.98 -1.69
C VAL A 428 11.99 -17.86 -1.16
N VAL A 429 13.22 -17.48 -1.45
CA VAL A 429 14.44 -18.12 -0.98
C VAL A 429 15.06 -17.22 0.08
N ILE A 430 15.27 -17.71 1.30
CA ILE A 430 15.84 -16.91 2.39
C ILE A 430 17.08 -17.62 2.92
N ARG A 431 18.22 -16.93 2.86
CA ARG A 431 19.46 -17.35 3.53
C ARG A 431 19.46 -16.78 4.95
N PHE A 432 19.47 -17.65 5.95
CA PHE A 432 19.66 -17.33 7.36
C PHE A 432 21.12 -17.58 7.76
N GLY A 433 21.76 -16.58 8.35
CA GLY A 433 23.12 -16.69 8.89
C GLY A 433 23.81 -15.33 8.98
N ARG A 434 24.97 -15.29 9.63
CA ARG A 434 25.69 -14.02 9.88
C ARG A 434 26.53 -13.64 8.67
N ASP A 435 26.52 -12.37 8.31
CA ASP A 435 27.23 -11.90 7.11
C ASP A 435 28.76 -12.01 7.20
N HIS A 436 29.31 -12.16 8.41
CA HIS A 436 30.73 -12.36 8.64
C HIS A 436 31.15 -13.84 8.71
N ASP A 437 30.18 -14.77 8.70
CA ASP A 437 30.49 -16.20 8.66
C ASP A 437 30.96 -16.61 7.27
N ARG A 438 32.05 -17.38 7.22
CA ARG A 438 32.68 -17.82 5.96
C ARG A 438 31.69 -18.53 5.03
N ASP A 439 30.87 -19.41 5.58
CA ASP A 439 29.90 -20.19 4.81
C ASP A 439 28.79 -19.32 4.22
N CYS A 440 28.34 -18.31 4.98
CA CYS A 440 27.39 -17.31 4.49
C CYS A 440 27.99 -16.49 3.35
N MET A 441 29.24 -16.04 3.47
CA MET A 441 29.90 -15.26 2.41
C MET A 441 30.00 -16.04 1.10
N LEU A 442 30.40 -17.32 1.17
CA LEU A 442 30.49 -18.20 -0.01
C LEU A 442 29.11 -18.42 -0.63
N GLN A 443 28.11 -18.71 0.21
CA GLN A 443 26.76 -18.96 -0.27
C GLN A 443 26.10 -17.71 -0.87
N ASP A 444 26.37 -16.54 -0.29
CA ASP A 444 25.89 -15.24 -0.77
C ASP A 444 26.49 -14.89 -2.13
N GLU A 445 27.74 -15.27 -2.40
CA GLU A 445 28.36 -15.10 -3.72
C GLU A 445 27.67 -15.97 -4.80
N VAL A 446 27.29 -17.19 -4.46
CA VAL A 446 26.54 -18.08 -5.37
C VAL A 446 25.14 -17.51 -5.61
N LEU A 447 24.43 -17.15 -4.55
CA LEU A 447 23.10 -16.54 -4.60
C LEU A 447 23.12 -15.24 -5.42
N TYR A 448 24.18 -14.43 -5.25
CA TYR A 448 24.42 -13.22 -6.01
C TYR A 448 24.41 -13.52 -7.51
N LYS A 449 25.22 -14.50 -7.92
CA LYS A 449 25.46 -14.82 -9.33
C LYS A 449 24.25 -15.44 -10.02
N ILE A 450 23.31 -16.01 -9.27
CA ILE A 450 22.09 -16.63 -9.83
C ILE A 450 20.85 -15.73 -9.73
N ALA A 451 20.87 -14.66 -8.92
CA ALA A 451 19.70 -13.82 -8.64
C ALA A 451 18.99 -13.34 -9.91
N ASP A 452 19.76 -12.87 -10.90
CA ASP A 452 19.21 -12.40 -12.18
C ASP A 452 18.62 -13.51 -13.04
N ARG A 453 19.16 -14.74 -12.93
CA ARG A 453 18.71 -15.90 -13.71
C ARG A 453 17.38 -16.44 -13.18
N VAL A 454 17.14 -16.33 -11.88
CA VAL A 454 15.94 -16.88 -11.23
C VAL A 454 14.83 -15.85 -10.98
N LYS A 455 15.07 -14.55 -11.23
CA LYS A 455 14.15 -13.44 -10.86
C LYS A 455 12.70 -13.57 -11.32
N ASN A 456 12.48 -14.27 -12.44
CA ASN A 456 11.16 -14.51 -13.02
C ASN A 456 10.29 -15.44 -12.18
N PHE A 457 10.89 -16.39 -11.45
CA PHE A 457 10.16 -17.43 -10.71
C PHE A 457 10.58 -17.57 -9.24
N ALA A 458 11.67 -16.93 -8.82
CA ALA A 458 12.12 -16.87 -7.44
C ALA A 458 12.58 -15.46 -7.05
N VAL A 459 12.66 -15.22 -5.75
CA VAL A 459 13.23 -14.01 -5.14
C VAL A 459 14.10 -14.44 -3.97
N ILE A 460 15.29 -13.85 -3.86
CA ILE A 460 16.28 -14.20 -2.86
C ILE A 460 16.36 -13.09 -1.81
N TYR A 461 16.38 -13.47 -0.54
CA TYR A 461 16.56 -12.61 0.62
C TYR A 461 17.66 -13.15 1.52
N LEU A 462 18.26 -12.24 2.27
CA LEU A 462 19.18 -12.57 3.35
C LEU A 462 18.60 -12.14 4.69
N CYS A 463 18.86 -12.95 5.69
CA CYS A 463 18.47 -12.73 7.07
C CYS A 463 19.69 -12.96 7.95
N ASP A 464 20.10 -11.93 8.67
CA ASP A 464 21.04 -12.08 9.78
C ASP A 464 20.27 -12.62 11.00
N ILE A 465 20.79 -13.70 11.60
CA ILE A 465 20.14 -14.41 12.71
C ILE A 465 20.30 -13.69 14.05
N ASP A 466 21.25 -12.76 14.16
CA ASP A 466 21.42 -11.93 15.34
C ASP A 466 20.53 -10.67 15.24
N GLU A 467 20.34 -10.13 14.03
CA GLU A 467 19.35 -9.04 13.79
C GLU A 467 17.90 -9.54 13.87
N VAL A 468 17.66 -10.83 13.56
CA VAL A 468 16.34 -11.46 13.55
C VAL A 468 16.36 -12.81 14.29
N PRO A 469 16.27 -12.80 15.62
CA PRO A 469 16.36 -14.03 16.40
C PRO A 469 15.04 -14.83 16.46
N ASP A 470 13.90 -14.21 16.10
CA ASP A 470 12.55 -14.79 16.24
C ASP A 470 12.37 -16.16 15.56
N PHE A 471 13.16 -16.42 14.51
CA PHE A 471 13.09 -17.63 13.70
C PHE A 471 14.05 -18.74 14.16
N ASN A 472 14.98 -18.44 15.08
CA ASN A 472 16.06 -19.36 15.43
C ASN A 472 15.53 -20.64 16.10
N ALA A 473 14.61 -20.49 17.06
CA ALA A 473 13.95 -21.63 17.70
C ALA A 473 12.94 -22.32 16.77
N MET A 474 12.22 -21.55 15.94
CA MET A 474 11.13 -22.07 15.09
C MET A 474 11.65 -22.96 13.96
N TYR A 475 12.74 -22.54 13.30
CA TYR A 475 13.35 -23.28 12.19
C TYR A 475 14.64 -23.98 12.59
N GLU A 476 14.93 -24.08 13.90
CA GLU A 476 16.12 -24.76 14.44
C GLU A 476 17.43 -24.27 13.79
N LEU A 477 17.60 -22.96 13.68
CA LEU A 477 18.73 -22.32 12.97
C LEU A 477 20.01 -22.38 13.82
N TYR A 478 20.59 -23.58 13.91
CA TYR A 478 21.86 -23.83 14.62
C TYR A 478 23.08 -23.81 13.70
N ASP A 479 22.88 -24.08 12.41
CA ASP A 479 23.94 -24.10 11.41
C ASP A 479 24.39 -22.66 11.04
N PRO A 480 25.68 -22.43 10.72
CA PRO A 480 26.19 -21.10 10.34
C PRO A 480 25.47 -20.48 9.14
N CYS A 481 25.05 -21.30 8.18
CA CYS A 481 24.31 -20.88 6.99
C CYS A 481 23.18 -21.88 6.70
N SER A 482 21.94 -21.40 6.64
CA SER A 482 20.75 -22.19 6.30
C SER A 482 19.92 -21.49 5.24
N ILE A 483 19.54 -22.18 4.16
CA ILE A 483 18.59 -21.69 3.16
C ILE A 483 17.24 -22.38 3.35
N LEU A 484 16.20 -21.58 3.49
CA LEU A 484 14.81 -22.04 3.53
C LEU A 484 14.04 -21.53 2.31
N PHE A 485 13.04 -22.31 1.92
CA PHE A 485 12.20 -22.05 0.74
C PHE A 485 10.75 -21.88 1.17
N PHE A 486 10.08 -20.85 0.64
CA PHE A 486 8.67 -20.58 0.93
C PHE A 486 7.89 -20.26 -0.34
N PHE A 487 6.65 -20.73 -0.41
CA PHE A 487 5.74 -20.44 -1.51
C PHE A 487 4.33 -20.21 -0.97
N ARG A 488 3.72 -19.05 -1.23
CA ARG A 488 2.34 -18.71 -0.76
C ARG A 488 2.12 -19.00 0.72
N ASN A 489 2.96 -18.45 1.59
CA ASN A 489 2.91 -18.66 3.04
C ASN A 489 3.13 -20.12 3.51
N LYS A 490 3.63 -21.01 2.64
CA LYS A 490 3.96 -22.39 2.99
C LYS A 490 5.47 -22.61 2.96
N HIS A 491 6.03 -23.15 4.04
CA HIS A 491 7.40 -23.66 4.07
C HIS A 491 7.50 -24.90 3.18
N MET A 492 8.45 -24.85 2.24
CA MET A 492 8.67 -25.88 1.25
C MET A 492 9.83 -26.77 1.68
N MET A 493 9.56 -28.06 1.82
CA MET A 493 10.59 -29.06 2.11
C MET A 493 11.18 -29.60 0.81
N CYS A 494 12.47 -29.92 0.82
CA CYS A 494 13.15 -30.60 -0.27
C CYS A 494 13.96 -31.76 0.29
N ASP A 495 13.74 -32.96 -0.23
CA ASP A 495 14.57 -34.11 0.08
C ASP A 495 15.87 -34.02 -0.73
N PHE A 496 16.96 -33.80 -0.01
CA PHE A 496 18.32 -33.75 -0.56
C PHE A 496 19.09 -35.06 -0.35
N GLY A 497 18.50 -36.06 0.32
CA GLY A 497 19.17 -37.29 0.75
C GLY A 497 20.10 -37.14 1.96
N THR A 498 20.14 -35.96 2.61
CA THR A 498 20.95 -35.70 3.81
C THR A 498 20.26 -36.06 5.13
N GLY A 499 18.97 -36.42 5.08
CA GLY A 499 18.13 -36.68 6.25
C GLY A 499 17.45 -35.43 6.84
N ASN A 500 17.86 -34.21 6.44
CA ASN A 500 17.19 -32.97 6.80
C ASN A 500 16.51 -32.35 5.56
N ASN A 501 15.18 -32.42 5.53
CA ASN A 501 14.39 -31.93 4.40
C ASN A 501 13.91 -30.49 4.57
N ASN A 502 14.13 -29.89 5.74
CA ASN A 502 13.55 -28.60 6.13
C ASN A 502 14.36 -27.42 5.59
N LYS A 503 15.67 -27.58 5.41
CA LYS A 503 16.59 -26.52 5.04
C LYS A 503 17.79 -27.09 4.30
N LEU A 504 18.44 -26.25 3.49
CA LEU A 504 19.76 -26.53 2.94
C LEU A 504 20.78 -25.86 3.87
N ASN A 505 21.52 -26.65 4.65
CA ASN A 505 22.40 -26.18 5.74
C ASN A 505 23.91 -26.31 5.43
N TRP A 506 24.29 -26.28 4.15
CA TRP A 506 25.68 -26.34 3.72
C TRP A 506 25.94 -25.38 2.55
N VAL A 507 27.21 -25.12 2.25
CA VAL A 507 27.58 -24.31 1.07
C VAL A 507 27.47 -25.14 -0.21
N LEU A 508 26.60 -24.71 -1.12
CA LEU A 508 26.44 -25.27 -2.46
C LEU A 508 27.15 -24.37 -3.48
N GLU A 509 28.34 -24.80 -3.92
CA GLU A 509 29.23 -24.00 -4.78
C GLU A 509 28.76 -23.93 -6.24
N ASP A 510 28.12 -25.00 -6.74
CA ASP A 510 27.64 -25.05 -8.12
C ASP A 510 26.36 -24.23 -8.31
N LYS A 511 26.47 -23.20 -9.15
CA LYS A 511 25.37 -22.27 -9.47
C LYS A 511 24.21 -22.96 -10.18
N GLN A 512 24.50 -23.89 -11.08
CA GLN A 512 23.49 -24.57 -11.87
C GLN A 512 22.73 -25.55 -10.98
N GLU A 513 23.42 -26.26 -10.08
CA GLU A 513 22.78 -27.13 -9.09
C GLU A 513 21.80 -26.34 -8.20
N LEU A 514 22.19 -25.14 -7.74
CA LEU A 514 21.28 -24.30 -6.94
C LEU A 514 20.07 -23.82 -7.76
N ILE A 515 20.25 -23.47 -9.03
CA ILE A 515 19.15 -23.08 -9.92
C ILE A 515 18.17 -24.24 -10.12
N ASP A 516 18.69 -25.44 -10.38
CA ASP A 516 17.88 -26.62 -10.65
C ASP A 516 17.07 -27.03 -9.41
N ILE A 517 17.65 -26.88 -8.21
CA ILE A 517 16.93 -27.05 -6.92
C ILE A 517 15.79 -26.02 -6.80
N ILE A 518 16.09 -24.73 -6.97
CA ILE A 518 15.09 -23.65 -6.86
C ILE A 518 13.95 -23.88 -7.87
N GLU A 519 14.28 -24.27 -9.10
CA GLU A 519 13.29 -24.56 -10.14
C GLU A 519 12.41 -25.77 -9.77
N THR A 520 13.02 -26.84 -9.27
CA THR A 520 12.32 -28.07 -8.85
C THR A 520 11.33 -27.77 -7.73
N ILE A 521 11.75 -27.01 -6.72
CA ILE A 521 10.89 -26.57 -5.62
C ILE A 521 9.76 -25.69 -6.15
N TYR A 522 10.05 -24.72 -7.02
CA TYR A 522 9.03 -23.86 -7.61
C TYR A 522 7.98 -24.65 -8.41
N ARG A 523 8.40 -25.59 -9.27
CA ARG A 523 7.51 -26.44 -10.05
C ARG A 523 6.66 -27.34 -9.16
N GLY A 524 7.23 -27.90 -8.09
CA GLY A 524 6.49 -28.71 -7.13
C GLY A 524 5.49 -27.89 -6.31
N ALA A 525 5.90 -26.70 -5.87
CA ALA A 525 5.06 -25.77 -5.10
C ALA A 525 3.86 -25.27 -5.92
N LYS A 526 4.06 -24.93 -7.21
CA LYS A 526 2.97 -24.57 -8.14
C LYS A 526 1.95 -25.70 -8.33
N LYS A 527 2.36 -26.96 -8.15
CA LYS A 527 1.49 -28.15 -8.17
C LYS A 527 0.89 -28.51 -6.80
N GLY A 528 1.08 -27.66 -5.78
CA GLY A 528 0.53 -27.84 -4.43
C GLY A 528 1.29 -28.83 -3.54
N ARG A 529 2.44 -29.35 -3.98
CA ARG A 529 3.25 -30.27 -3.16
C ARG A 529 3.94 -29.50 -2.03
N GLY A 530 4.03 -30.10 -0.84
CA GLY A 530 4.77 -29.52 0.30
C GLY A 530 6.20 -30.03 0.44
N LEU A 531 6.50 -31.17 -0.17
CA LEU A 531 7.81 -31.82 -0.22
C LEU A 531 8.12 -32.12 -1.70
N VAL A 532 9.34 -31.83 -2.13
CA VAL A 532 9.88 -32.21 -3.43
C VAL A 532 11.17 -33.00 -3.26
N VAL A 533 11.58 -33.74 -4.29
CA VAL A 533 12.87 -34.45 -4.31
C VAL A 533 13.85 -33.62 -5.12
N SER A 534 15.04 -33.38 -4.59
CA SER A 534 16.12 -32.70 -5.28
C SER A 534 16.50 -33.45 -6.57
N PRO A 535 16.86 -32.76 -7.66
CA PRO A 535 17.32 -33.41 -8.89
C PRO A 535 18.64 -34.19 -8.70
N LYS A 536 19.36 -33.94 -7.61
CA LYS A 536 20.61 -34.59 -7.23
C LYS A 536 20.55 -35.06 -5.78
N ASP A 537 21.07 -36.26 -5.53
CA ASP A 537 21.22 -36.84 -4.19
C ASP A 537 22.56 -36.39 -3.56
N TYR A 538 22.48 -35.85 -2.34
CA TYR A 538 23.62 -35.40 -1.54
C TYR A 538 23.91 -36.32 -0.35
N SER A 539 23.31 -37.52 -0.29
CA SER A 539 23.52 -38.53 0.76
C SER A 539 24.99 -38.95 0.95
N THR A 540 25.79 -38.90 -0.11
CA THR A 540 27.23 -39.23 -0.07
C THR A 540 28.11 -38.14 0.55
N ARG A 541 27.57 -36.94 0.79
CA ARG A 541 28.30 -35.82 1.39
C ARG A 541 28.58 -36.00 2.89
N HIS A 542 27.77 -36.81 3.58
CA HIS A 542 27.94 -37.13 5.00
C HIS A 542 28.58 -38.51 5.24
N ARG A 543 29.12 -39.17 4.19
CA ARG A 543 29.87 -40.42 4.36
C ARG A 543 31.31 -40.09 4.77
N TYR A 544 31.63 -40.39 6.02
CA TYR A 544 32.98 -40.45 6.58
C TYR A 544 33.83 -41.52 5.89
#